data_AF-A0A852FKL6-F1
#
_entry.id   AF-A0A852FKL6-F1
#
_cell.length_a   1.000
_cell.length_b   1.000
_cell.length_c   1.000
_cell.angle_alpha   90.00
_cell.angle_beta   90.00
_cell.angle_gamma   90.00
#
_symmetry.space_group_name_H-M   'P 1'
#
loop_
_entity.id
_entity.type
_entity.pdbx_description
1 polymer ?
#
loop_
_entity_poly.entity_id
_entity_poly.type
_entity_poly.pdbx_seq_one_letter_code
_entity_poly.pdbx_strand_id
1 'polypeptide(L)' 'SPQTCLERLRRRARSEEAGIQLGYLQQLHGQHELWLVDRATEIHFAPARRAPVLVLDVDRDFEHDRALQGLLMAQVG' A
#
# COMPACT_ATOMS: atom_id res chain seq x y z
N SER A 1 6.69 -0.91 -1.55
CA SER A 1 7.80 -0.48 -0.68
C SER A 1 7.61 0.96 -0.20
N PRO A 2 8.11 1.31 1.00
CA PRO A 2 8.14 2.68 1.50
C PRO A 2 8.87 3.67 0.59
N GLN A 3 9.91 3.22 -0.12
CA GLN A 3 10.71 4.02 -1.04
C GLN A 3 9.88 4.44 -2.25
N THR A 4 9.17 3.49 -2.89
CA THR A 4 8.24 3.79 -3.99
C THR A 4 7.16 4.78 -3.53
N CYS A 5 6.62 4.62 -2.32
CA CYS A 5 5.65 5.57 -1.76
C CYS A 5 6.25 6.97 -1.60
N LEU A 6 7.48 7.09 -1.11
CA LEU A 6 8.15 8.39 -0.93
C LEU A 6 8.40 9.08 -2.27
N GLU A 7 8.82 8.34 -3.29
CA GLU A 7 9.00 8.85 -4.65
C GLU A 7 7.68 9.39 -5.22
N ARG A 8 6.59 8.63 -5.09
CA ARG A 8 5.25 9.04 -5.54
C ARG A 8 4.73 10.26 -4.79
N LEU A 9 4.98 10.35 -3.48
CA LEU A 9 4.65 11.50 -2.66
C LEU A 9 5.38 12.75 -3.16
N ARG A 10 6.70 12.64 -3.39
CA ARG A 10 7.53 13.74 -3.93
C ARG A 10 7.06 14.19 -5.31
N ARG A 11 6.77 13.25 -6.21
CA ARG A 11 6.24 13.56 -7.57
C ARG A 11 4.92 14.34 -7.52
N ARG A 12 4.06 14.05 -6.55
CA ARG A 12 2.77 14.73 -6.36
C ARG A 12 2.92 16.16 -5.84
N ALA A 13 4.04 16.46 -5.16
CA ALA A 13 4.42 17.79 -4.69
C ALA A 13 3.36 18.51 -3.82
N ARG A 14 2.64 17.78 -2.96
CA ARG A 14 1.72 18.39 -1.99
C ARG A 14 2.50 19.06 -0.87
N SER A 15 2.19 20.33 -0.58
CA SER A 15 2.91 21.12 0.42
C SER A 15 2.83 20.53 1.83
N GLU A 16 1.70 19.92 2.17
CA GLU A 16 1.45 19.29 3.47
C GLU A 16 2.26 18.01 3.66
N GLU A 17 2.59 17.31 2.57
CA GLU A 17 3.32 16.05 2.59
C GLU A 17 4.86 16.27 2.52
N ALA A 18 5.33 17.49 2.24
CA ALA A 18 6.74 17.80 1.97
C ALA A 18 7.71 17.46 3.12
N GLY A 19 7.23 17.46 4.37
CA GLY A 19 8.01 17.11 5.56
C GLY A 19 8.08 15.61 5.86
N ILE A 20 7.35 14.76 5.13
CA ILE A 20 7.28 13.32 5.41
C ILE A 20 8.61 12.65 5.10
N GLN A 21 9.17 11.96 6.10
CA GLN A 21 10.42 11.22 5.98
C GLN A 21 10.19 9.73 5.69
N LEU A 22 11.20 9.06 5.13
CA LEU A 22 11.14 7.62 4.83
C LEU A 22 10.80 6.79 6.07
N GLY A 23 11.35 7.13 7.24
CA GLY A 23 11.11 6.41 8.49
C GLY A 23 9.62 6.35 8.86
N TYR A 24 8.88 7.42 8.60
CA TYR A 24 7.43 7.44 8.82
C TYR A 24 6.70 6.47 7.89
N LEU A 25 7.07 6.44 6.60
CA LEU A 25 6.49 5.50 5.64
C LEU A 25 6.85 4.04 5.96
N GLN A 26 8.04 3.78 6.51
CA GLN A 26 8.44 2.45 6.98
C GLN A 26 7.56 1.99 8.14
N GLN A 27 7.26 2.88 9.10
CA GLN A 27 6.34 2.57 10.21
C GLN A 27 4.92 2.29 9.72
N LEU A 28 4.40 3.09 8.78
CA LEU A 28 3.09 2.85 8.18
C LEU A 28 3.06 1.53 7.41
N HIS A 29 4.09 1.23 6.64
CA HIS A 29 4.19 -0.02 5.89
C HIS A 29 4.18 -1.23 6.84
N GLY A 30 4.99 -1.22 7.91
CA GLY A 30 4.99 -2.29 8.91
C GLY A 30 3.63 -2.51 9.56
N GLN A 31 2.87 -1.44 9.82
CA GLN A 31 1.49 -1.57 10.33
C GLN A 31 0.55 -2.24 9.33
N HIS A 32 0.67 -1.92 8.02
CA HIS A 32 -0.13 -2.58 6.99
C HIS A 32 0.22 -4.06 6.83
N GLU A 33 1.51 -4.42 6.85
CA GLU A 33 1.95 -5.82 6.78
C GLU A 33 1.41 -6.62 7.99
N LEU A 34 1.62 -6.10 9.21
CA LEU A 34 1.12 -6.75 10.44
C LEU A 34 -0.41 -6.92 10.44
N TRP A 35 -1.15 -5.95 9.89
CA TRP A 35 -2.60 -5.99 9.90
C TRP A 35 -3.18 -6.85 8.78
N LEU A 36 -2.82 -6.56 7.53
CA LEU A 36 -3.51 -7.08 6.34
C LEU A 36 -2.91 -8.39 5.83
N VAL A 37 -1.61 -8.59 6.04
CA VAL A 37 -0.84 -9.73 5.52
C VAL A 37 -0.58 -10.76 6.62
N ASP A 38 0.17 -10.40 7.66
CA ASP A 38 0.56 -11.31 8.74
C ASP A 38 -0.58 -11.59 9.74
N ARG A 39 -1.64 -10.76 9.72
CA ARG A 39 -2.80 -10.85 10.63
C ARG A 39 -2.39 -10.87 12.12
N ALA A 40 -1.27 -10.23 12.45
CA ALA A 40 -0.70 -10.15 13.80
C ALA A 40 -1.23 -8.97 14.62
N THR A 41 -1.83 -7.96 13.97
CA THR A 41 -2.47 -6.83 14.66
C THR A 41 -3.75 -7.29 15.37
N GLU A 42 -3.89 -6.96 16.65
CA GLU A 42 -5.10 -7.25 17.41
C GLU A 42 -6.27 -6.38 16.93
N ILE A 43 -7.33 -7.04 16.43
CA ILE A 43 -8.54 -6.38 15.96
C ILE A 43 -9.73 -6.83 16.82
N HIS A 44 -10.31 -5.89 17.56
CA HIS A 44 -11.45 -6.12 18.44
C HIS A 44 -12.80 -6.19 17.71
N PHE A 45 -12.82 -5.98 16.39
CA PHE A 45 -14.00 -6.14 15.54
C PHE A 45 -13.91 -7.45 14.74
N ALA A 46 -14.67 -8.47 15.17
CA ALA A 46 -14.58 -9.82 14.63
C ALA A 46 -14.80 -9.94 13.10
N PRO A 47 -15.73 -9.20 12.47
CA PRO A 47 -15.89 -9.24 11.01
C PRO A 47 -14.65 -8.72 10.27
N ALA A 48 -14.05 -7.61 10.69
CA ALA A 48 -12.83 -7.10 10.05
C ALA A 48 -11.65 -8.05 10.20
N ARG A 49 -11.53 -8.75 11.33
CA ARG A 49 -10.48 -9.75 11.54
C ARG A 49 -10.54 -10.90 10.53
N ARG A 50 -11.74 -11.25 10.05
CA ARG A 50 -11.98 -12.37 9.11
C ARG A 50 -12.13 -11.92 7.66
N ALA A 51 -12.15 -10.62 7.38
CA ALA A 51 -12.37 -10.11 6.04
C ALA A 51 -11.26 -10.63 5.09
N PRO A 52 -11.61 -11.15 3.89
CA PRO A 52 -10.62 -11.52 2.90
C PRO A 52 -9.86 -10.26 2.45
N VAL A 53 -8.56 -10.43 2.16
CA VAL A 53 -7.68 -9.35 1.70
C VAL A 53 -7.11 -9.77 0.36
N LEU A 54 -7.33 -8.93 -0.65
CA LEU A 54 -6.64 -9.01 -1.94
C LEU A 54 -5.38 -8.14 -1.85
N VAL A 55 -4.22 -8.72 -2.14
CA VAL A 55 -2.95 -8.00 -2.18
C VAL A 55 -2.57 -7.76 -3.63
N LEU A 56 -2.41 -6.49 -3.99
CA LEU A 56 -1.95 -6.08 -5.31
C LEU A 56 -0.55 -5.49 -5.18
N ASP A 57 0.43 -6.12 -5.81
CA ASP A 57 1.78 -5.56 -5.90
C ASP A 57 1.79 -4.44 -6.95
N VAL A 58 2.00 -3.22 -6.47
CA VAL A 58 2.05 -1.99 -7.27
C VAL A 58 3.36 -1.23 -7.05
N ASP A 59 4.45 -1.94 -6.75
CA ASP A 59 5.77 -1.29 -6.64
C ASP A 59 6.28 -0.79 -7.97
N ARG A 60 5.99 -1.53 -9.04
CA ARG A 60 6.19 -1.04 -10.40
C ARG A 60 5.09 -0.02 -10.73
N ASP A 61 5.50 1.11 -11.31
CA ASP A 61 4.56 2.12 -11.77
C ASP A 61 3.67 1.56 -12.89
N PHE A 62 2.36 1.67 -12.72
CA PHE A 62 1.37 1.09 -13.64
C PHE A 62 0.45 2.16 -14.25
N GLU A 63 0.57 3.43 -13.86
CA GLU A 63 -0.32 4.52 -14.29
C GLU A 63 -0.47 4.61 -15.83
N HIS A 64 0.63 4.33 -16.54
CA HIS A 64 0.69 4.39 -18.00
C HIS A 64 0.96 3.02 -18.66
N ASP A 65 0.97 1.93 -17.88
CA ASP A 65 1.24 0.58 -18.37
C ASP A 65 -0.07 -0.21 -18.52
N ARG A 66 -0.63 -0.22 -19.73
CA ARG A 66 -1.89 -0.90 -20.04
C ARG A 66 -1.84 -2.41 -19.81
N ALA A 67 -0.68 -3.03 -20.04
CA ALA A 67 -0.52 -4.46 -19.84
C ALA A 67 -0.57 -4.79 -18.34
N LEU A 68 0.18 -4.04 -17.53
CA LEU A 68 0.19 -4.20 -16.07
C LEU A 68 -1.18 -3.85 -15.46
N GLN A 69 -1.87 -2.81 -15.95
CA GLN A 69 -3.25 -2.52 -15.56
C GLN A 69 -4.18 -3.71 -15.82
N GLY A 70 -4.09 -4.34 -17.00
CA GLY A 70 -4.89 -5.51 -17.33
C GLY A 70 -4.62 -6.70 -16.40
N LEU A 71 -3.35 -6.96 -16.09
CA LEU A 71 -2.95 -8.01 -15.14
C LEU A 71 -3.50 -7.75 -13.72
N LEU A 72 -3.42 -6.51 -13.23
CA LEU A 72 -3.96 -6.13 -11.92
C LEU A 72 -5.49 -6.26 -11.89
N MET A 73 -6.18 -5.83 -12.95
CA MET A 73 -7.65 -5.94 -13.02
C MET A 73 -8.13 -7.39 -13.07
N ALA A 74 -7.37 -8.29 -13.69
CA ALA A 74 -7.70 -9.72 -13.71
C ALA A 74 -7.66 -10.37 -12.30
N GLN A 75 -6.98 -9.75 -11.33
CA GLN A 75 -6.92 -10.23 -9.94
C GLN A 75 -8.08 -9.71 -9.07
N VAL A 76 -8.80 -8.67 -9.54
CA VAL A 76 -9.89 -8.01 -8.80
C VAL A 76 -11.26 -8.70 -9.06
N GLY A 77 -11.32 -9.61 -10.04
CA GLY A 77 -12.53 -10.30 -10.50
C GLY A 77 -12.86 -11.61 -9.78
#